data_AF-A0AA36GUC5-F1
#
_entry.id   AF-A0AA36GUC5-F1
#
_cell.length_a   1.000
_cell.length_b   1.000
_cell.length_c   1.000
_cell.angle_alpha   90.00
_cell.angle_beta   90.00
_cell.angle_gamma   90.00
#
_symmetry.space_group_name_H-M   'P 1'
#
loop_
_entity.id
_entity.type
_entity.pdbx_description
1 polymer ?
#
loop_
_entity_poly.entity_id
_entity_poly.type
_entity_poly.pdbx_seq_one_letter_code
_entity_poly.pdbx_strand_id
1 'polypeptide(L)'
;MEKWDILVLTAGSEKQKKDFELILSKEDLTSYCKKAVVIADYPDGVRIGSGGATLNVLSTLGQLVDQKILLVHSGGLSQRTPHLSALGKIFATLPDGTTILEKKLDTYKHLPGILPPGLLVSSSDVVEDVSKFEKCESSEMVVFATESSLEVAKDHGVFVLDSEGKLKAVLQKPSLELIKGSGATLPSGNALTDCFYWLSWTICKQLVALWRDCGPCKVETCCYGDFMRPLGYAPLLDYLNEGSSDLSIWRKSFAEIFSKIMPQVVNLGTYSFFHMGTPRELLAHCRQRSTFAQKFLPSFSQAVYCSLEDCTIGSGSLIEYCKLKDASIGEECIIRKTMRDST
;
A
#
# COMPACT_ATOMS: atom_id res chain seq x y z
N MET A 1 -15.55 -0.88 19.14
CA MET A 1 -14.78 -1.52 18.04
C MET A 1 -13.32 -1.46 18.42
N GLU A 2 -12.58 -2.56 18.25
CA GLU A 2 -11.12 -2.53 18.46
C GLU A 2 -10.47 -1.56 17.47
N LYS A 3 -9.38 -0.92 17.88
CA LYS A 3 -8.63 0.08 17.11
C LYS A 3 -7.21 -0.41 16.89
N TRP A 4 -6.53 0.14 15.88
CA TRP A 4 -5.10 -0.02 15.74
C TRP A 4 -4.39 0.58 16.97
N ASP A 5 -3.39 -0.10 17.50
CA ASP A 5 -2.58 0.49 18.56
C ASP A 5 -1.70 1.60 18.01
N ILE A 6 -1.11 1.36 16.84
CA ILE A 6 -0.24 2.32 16.15
C ILE A 6 -0.55 2.33 14.66
N LEU A 7 -0.83 3.51 14.13
CA LEU A 7 -0.71 3.83 12.71
C LEU A 7 0.69 4.37 12.44
N VAL A 8 1.40 3.78 11.49
CA VAL A 8 2.73 4.22 11.04
C VAL A 8 2.65 4.62 9.58
N LEU A 9 3.06 5.85 9.27
CA LEU A 9 3.36 6.25 7.90
C LEU A 9 4.88 6.28 7.70
N THR A 10 5.38 5.73 6.59
CA THR A 10 6.80 5.94 6.23
C THR A 10 6.97 7.24 5.45
N ALA A 11 8.12 7.88 5.58
CA ALA A 11 8.52 9.05 4.81
C ALA A 11 9.91 8.82 4.21
N GLY A 12 10.17 9.28 2.99
CA GLY A 12 11.46 9.14 2.31
C GLY A 12 12.54 10.11 2.81
N SER A 13 12.21 11.02 3.72
CA SER A 13 13.16 11.96 4.34
C SER A 13 12.61 12.54 5.64
N GLU A 14 13.48 13.10 6.49
CA GLU A 14 13.07 13.84 7.70
C GLU A 14 12.24 15.09 7.38
N LYS A 15 12.43 15.72 6.21
CA LYS A 15 11.58 16.83 5.78
C LYS A 15 10.15 16.35 5.53
N GLN A 16 9.99 15.30 4.71
CA GLN A 16 8.67 14.75 4.41
C GLN A 16 7.97 14.23 5.68
N LYS A 17 8.74 13.66 6.62
CA LYS A 17 8.21 13.26 7.93
C LYS A 17 7.54 14.41 8.66
N LYS A 18 8.20 15.57 8.76
CA LYS A 18 7.63 16.76 9.42
C LYS A 18 6.34 17.25 8.74
N ASP A 19 6.32 17.22 7.41
CA ASP A 19 5.14 17.60 6.63
C ASP A 19 3.96 16.65 6.93
N PHE A 20 4.21 15.34 6.97
CA PHE A 20 3.19 14.34 7.32
C PHE A 20 2.73 14.47 8.78
N GLU A 21 3.64 14.71 9.73
CA GLU A 21 3.28 14.94 11.13
C GLU A 21 2.36 16.16 11.29
N LEU A 22 2.62 17.25 10.55
CA LEU A 22 1.76 18.44 10.55
C LEU A 22 0.38 18.15 9.95
N ILE A 23 0.29 17.36 8.88
CA ILE A 23 -1.00 16.95 8.31
C ILE A 23 -1.76 16.09 9.32
N LEU A 24 -1.14 15.03 9.86
CA LEU A 24 -1.77 14.13 10.82
C LEU A 24 -2.23 14.84 12.11
N SER A 25 -1.55 15.91 12.54
CA SER A 25 -1.97 16.70 13.71
C SER A 25 -3.31 17.42 13.54
N LYS A 26 -3.78 17.57 12.30
CA LYS A 26 -5.05 18.23 11.94
C LYS A 26 -6.19 17.24 11.72
N GLU A 27 -5.87 15.94 11.65
CA GLU A 27 -6.83 14.85 11.42
C GLU A 27 -7.35 14.28 12.74
N ASP A 28 -8.65 13.96 12.83
CA ASP A 28 -9.19 13.19 13.95
C ASP A 28 -9.07 11.69 13.68
N LEU A 29 -8.00 11.10 14.21
CA LEU A 29 -7.71 9.66 14.06
C LEU A 29 -8.19 8.82 15.25
N THR A 30 -8.88 9.44 16.22
CA THR A 30 -9.20 8.79 17.49
C THR A 30 -10.12 7.60 17.31
N SER A 31 -10.95 7.56 16.27
CA SER A 31 -11.81 6.43 15.91
C SER A 31 -11.05 5.22 15.35
N TYR A 32 -9.86 5.42 14.77
CA TYR A 32 -9.11 4.40 14.03
C TYR A 32 -7.89 3.85 14.77
N CYS A 33 -7.16 4.71 15.50
CA CYS A 33 -5.92 4.31 16.15
C CYS A 33 -5.71 4.99 17.51
N LYS A 34 -4.90 4.38 18.39
CA LYS A 34 -4.50 4.99 19.67
C LYS A 34 -3.36 6.00 19.52
N LYS A 35 -2.47 5.75 18.55
CA LYS A 35 -1.31 6.59 18.26
C LYS A 35 -1.02 6.57 16.76
N ALA A 36 -0.70 7.74 16.19
CA ALA A 36 -0.14 7.85 14.85
C ALA A 36 1.32 8.32 14.95
N VAL A 37 2.21 7.74 14.14
CA VAL A 37 3.62 8.12 14.04
C VAL A 37 4.08 8.14 12.59
N VAL A 38 5.07 8.98 12.30
CA VAL A 38 5.74 9.00 11.00
C VAL A 38 7.21 8.66 11.17
N ILE A 39 7.71 7.73 10.37
CA ILE A 39 9.10 7.26 10.43
C ILE A 39 9.76 7.53 9.08
N ALA A 40 10.82 8.34 9.10
CA ALA A 40 11.61 8.60 7.91
C ALA A 40 12.56 7.43 7.61
N ASP A 41 12.90 7.26 6.33
CA ASP A 41 13.94 6.34 5.89
C ASP A 41 15.27 6.65 6.60
N TYR A 42 15.97 5.58 6.98
CA TYR A 42 17.27 5.65 7.64
C TYR A 42 18.23 4.65 6.99
N PRO A 43 19.46 5.07 6.60
CA PRO A 43 20.05 6.40 6.83
C PRO A 43 19.44 7.53 5.97
N ASP A 44 19.51 8.77 6.46
CA ASP A 44 18.98 9.93 5.74
C ASP A 44 19.63 10.09 4.35
N GLY A 45 18.82 10.47 3.36
CA GLY A 45 19.24 10.59 1.97
C GLY A 45 19.47 9.27 1.23
N VAL A 46 19.27 8.11 1.87
CA VAL A 46 19.42 6.79 1.23
C VAL A 46 18.04 6.19 0.92
N ARG A 47 17.82 5.82 -0.34
CA ARG A 47 16.59 5.14 -0.76
C ARG A 47 16.66 3.66 -0.41
N ILE A 48 15.93 3.25 0.63
CA ILE A 48 15.96 1.88 1.18
C ILE A 48 14.78 1.00 0.71
N GLY A 49 13.79 1.61 0.06
CA GLY A 49 12.61 0.93 -0.46
C GLY A 49 11.68 0.40 0.64
N SER A 50 10.57 -0.25 0.27
CA SER A 50 9.56 -0.70 1.22
C SER A 50 10.05 -1.83 2.14
N GLY A 51 10.98 -2.67 1.68
CA GLY A 51 11.61 -3.70 2.51
C GLY A 51 12.44 -3.08 3.64
N GLY A 52 13.34 -2.17 3.29
CA GLY A 52 14.21 -1.46 4.21
C GLY A 52 13.42 -0.56 5.15
N ALA A 53 12.39 0.12 4.65
CA ALA A 53 11.50 0.95 5.46
C ALA A 53 10.74 0.10 6.50
N THR A 54 10.32 -1.12 6.14
CA THR A 54 9.69 -2.05 7.09
C THR A 54 10.66 -2.43 8.22
N LEU A 55 11.91 -2.77 7.89
CA LEU A 55 12.94 -3.05 8.90
C LEU A 55 13.22 -1.84 9.80
N ASN A 56 13.31 -0.66 9.21
CA ASN A 56 13.57 0.58 9.92
C ASN A 56 12.45 0.92 10.91
N VAL A 57 11.19 0.76 10.49
CA VAL A 57 10.01 0.92 11.35
C VAL A 57 10.06 -0.05 12.52
N LEU A 58 10.28 -1.34 12.25
CA LEU A 58 10.34 -2.37 13.29
C LEU A 58 11.48 -2.11 14.30
N SER A 59 12.65 -1.70 13.81
CA SER A 59 13.79 -1.33 14.65
C SER A 59 13.49 -0.10 15.52
N THR A 60 12.90 0.94 14.93
CA THR A 60 12.58 2.21 15.61
C THR A 60 11.52 2.05 16.70
N LEU A 61 10.48 1.25 16.42
CA LEU A 61 9.40 1.00 17.37
C LEU A 61 9.84 0.11 18.55
N GLY A 62 10.89 -0.69 18.37
CA GLY A 62 11.39 -1.60 19.38
C GLY A 62 10.47 -2.80 19.63
N GLN A 63 10.59 -3.40 20.81
CA GLN A 63 9.80 -4.59 21.17
C GLN A 63 8.37 -4.20 21.59
N LEU A 64 7.46 -4.14 20.61
CA LEU A 64 6.04 -3.88 20.81
C LEU A 64 5.21 -5.17 20.82
N VAL A 65 5.62 -6.15 21.64
CA VAL A 65 4.89 -7.42 21.76
C VAL A 65 3.41 -7.14 22.10
N ASP A 66 2.51 -7.89 21.47
CA ASP A 66 1.06 -7.79 21.64
C ASP A 66 0.39 -6.50 21.12
N GLN A 67 1.08 -5.67 20.34
CA GLN A 67 0.45 -4.52 19.65
C GLN A 67 -0.06 -4.90 18.24
N LYS A 68 -1.14 -4.25 17.80
CA LYS A 68 -1.68 -4.29 16.44
C LYS A 68 -1.26 -3.01 15.70
N ILE A 69 -0.38 -3.15 14.71
CA ILE A 69 0.23 -2.03 14.00
C ILE A 69 -0.22 -2.02 12.54
N LEU A 70 -0.68 -0.87 12.06
CA LEU A 70 -0.89 -0.62 10.64
C LEU A 70 0.29 0.22 10.12
N LEU A 71 1.08 -0.36 9.21
CA LEU A 71 2.15 0.31 8.49
C LEU A 71 1.70 0.62 7.06
N VAL A 72 1.69 1.90 6.72
CA VAL A 72 1.43 2.38 5.36
C VAL A 72 2.72 2.96 4.78
N HIS A 73 3.22 2.34 3.70
CA HIS A 73 4.41 2.83 3.01
C HIS A 73 4.09 4.09 2.19
N SER A 74 4.47 5.26 2.72
CA SER A 74 4.15 6.58 2.15
C SER A 74 5.38 7.38 1.68
N GLY A 75 6.59 6.82 1.83
CA GLY A 75 7.85 7.50 1.53
C GLY A 75 8.22 7.63 0.04
N GLY A 76 7.37 7.18 -0.88
CA GLY A 76 7.65 7.28 -2.31
C GLY A 76 7.62 8.72 -2.82
N LEU A 77 8.60 9.09 -3.66
CA LEU A 77 8.74 10.43 -4.25
C LEU A 77 7.59 10.86 -5.19
N SER A 78 6.58 10.01 -5.40
CA SER A 78 5.38 10.34 -6.19
C SER A 78 5.71 10.90 -7.58
N GLN A 79 6.81 10.44 -8.19
CA GLN A 79 7.37 10.99 -9.44
C GLN A 79 6.39 10.96 -10.62
N ARG A 80 5.45 10.02 -10.62
CA ARG A 80 4.41 9.88 -11.64
C ARG A 80 3.18 10.75 -11.37
N THR A 81 3.07 11.36 -10.20
CA THR A 81 1.96 12.21 -9.73
C THR A 81 2.51 13.53 -9.18
N PRO A 82 2.99 14.45 -10.04
CA PRO A 82 3.68 15.67 -9.59
C PRO A 82 2.84 16.55 -8.66
N HIS A 83 1.52 16.61 -8.88
CA HIS A 83 0.58 17.37 -8.05
C HIS A 83 0.50 16.87 -6.59
N LEU A 84 0.98 15.65 -6.32
CA LEU A 84 1.04 15.04 -4.98
C LEU A 84 2.47 14.93 -4.45
N SER A 85 3.49 15.42 -5.18
CA SER A 85 4.90 15.20 -4.81
C SER A 85 5.27 15.80 -3.45
N ALA A 86 4.66 16.93 -3.07
CA ALA A 86 4.91 17.58 -1.77
C ALA A 86 4.03 16.99 -0.65
N LEU A 87 2.82 16.53 -0.97
CA LEU A 87 1.84 16.05 -0.01
C LEU A 87 1.97 14.55 0.29
N GLY A 88 2.41 13.75 -0.67
CA GLY A 88 2.34 12.29 -0.60
C GLY A 88 0.98 11.74 -1.05
N LYS A 89 0.99 10.59 -1.76
CA LYS A 89 -0.22 10.00 -2.32
C LYS A 89 -1.27 9.62 -1.28
N ILE A 90 -0.84 9.23 -0.07
CA ILE A 90 -1.76 8.86 1.01
C ILE A 90 -2.69 10.02 1.41
N PHE A 91 -2.31 11.27 1.13
CA PHE A 91 -3.11 12.47 1.40
C PHE A 91 -3.75 13.04 0.13
N ALA A 92 -3.79 12.29 -0.98
CA ALA A 92 -4.53 12.68 -2.17
C ALA A 92 -6.02 12.80 -1.82
N THR A 93 -6.63 13.89 -2.26
CA THR A 93 -8.05 14.17 -2.00
C THR A 93 -8.91 13.44 -3.05
N LEU A 94 -10.07 12.98 -2.61
CA LEU A 94 -11.04 12.25 -3.40
C LEU A 94 -12.28 13.13 -3.67
N PRO A 95 -13.13 12.78 -4.65
CA PRO A 95 -14.30 13.58 -5.02
C PRO A 95 -15.32 13.83 -3.89
N ASP A 96 -15.29 13.06 -2.81
CA ASP A 96 -16.16 13.24 -1.65
C ASP A 96 -15.57 14.18 -0.58
N GLY A 97 -14.36 14.71 -0.80
CA GLY A 97 -13.62 15.52 0.17
C GLY A 97 -12.62 14.76 1.01
N THR A 98 -12.75 13.43 1.11
CA THR A 98 -11.85 12.63 1.95
C THR A 98 -10.50 12.41 1.30
N THR A 99 -9.51 12.03 2.09
CA THR A 99 -8.19 11.59 1.64
C THR A 99 -8.15 10.07 1.41
N ILE A 100 -7.15 9.60 0.66
CA ILE A 100 -6.85 8.15 0.57
C ILE A 100 -6.62 7.56 1.97
N LEU A 101 -5.98 8.29 2.89
CA LEU A 101 -5.77 7.86 4.27
C LEU A 101 -7.09 7.59 4.99
N GLU A 102 -7.98 8.59 5.02
CA GLU A 102 -9.30 8.45 5.66
C GLU A 102 -10.06 7.28 5.06
N LYS A 103 -10.07 7.16 3.72
CA LYS A 103 -10.75 6.04 3.06
C LYS A 103 -10.16 4.69 3.44
N LYS A 104 -8.82 4.58 3.46
CA LYS A 104 -8.13 3.35 3.86
C LYS A 104 -8.45 2.99 5.32
N LEU A 105 -8.40 3.95 6.23
CA LEU A 105 -8.72 3.72 7.65
C LEU A 105 -10.18 3.28 7.84
N ASP A 106 -11.11 3.88 7.10
CA ASP A 106 -12.51 3.45 7.08
C ASP A 106 -12.67 2.01 6.60
N THR A 107 -12.00 1.64 5.51
CA THR A 107 -12.05 0.26 4.99
C THR A 107 -11.43 -0.74 5.96
N TYR A 108 -10.39 -0.35 6.70
CA TYR A 108 -9.65 -1.23 7.60
C TYR A 108 -10.21 -1.25 9.03
N LYS A 109 -11.30 -0.54 9.32
CA LYS A 109 -11.78 -0.30 10.70
C LYS A 109 -12.10 -1.58 11.49
N HIS A 110 -12.52 -2.67 10.82
CA HIS A 110 -12.85 -3.94 11.47
C HIS A 110 -11.65 -4.89 11.58
N LEU A 111 -10.58 -4.66 10.82
CA LEU A 111 -9.42 -5.54 10.80
C LEU A 111 -8.75 -5.73 12.17
N PRO A 112 -8.62 -4.70 13.04
CA PRO A 112 -8.11 -4.92 14.39
C PRO A 112 -8.89 -5.98 15.17
N GLY A 113 -10.21 -6.09 14.99
CA GLY A 113 -11.04 -7.09 15.67
C GLY A 113 -10.90 -8.52 15.12
N ILE A 114 -10.25 -8.69 13.98
CA ILE A 114 -10.10 -9.99 13.28
C ILE A 114 -8.65 -10.47 13.36
N LEU A 115 -7.69 -9.56 13.15
CA LEU A 115 -6.28 -9.89 13.11
C LEU A 115 -5.70 -10.00 14.53
N PRO A 116 -4.85 -11.00 14.80
CA PRO A 116 -4.09 -11.06 16.02
C PRO A 116 -3.03 -9.94 16.08
N PRO A 117 -2.44 -9.68 17.26
CA PRO A 117 -1.32 -8.75 17.38
C PRO A 117 -0.18 -9.03 16.41
N GLY A 118 0.23 -8.01 15.68
CA GLY A 118 1.21 -8.09 14.60
C GLY A 118 1.24 -6.82 13.76
N LEU A 119 1.85 -6.91 12.59
CA LEU A 119 2.08 -5.80 11.67
C LEU A 119 1.29 -6.02 10.37
N LEU A 120 0.28 -5.20 10.11
CA LEU A 120 -0.36 -5.10 8.79
C LEU A 120 0.40 -4.08 7.94
N VAL A 121 0.83 -4.49 6.75
CA VAL A 121 1.64 -3.69 5.83
C VAL A 121 0.84 -3.41 4.56
N SER A 122 0.71 -2.14 4.18
CA SER A 122 -0.08 -1.67 3.04
C SER A 122 0.65 -0.56 2.28
N SER A 123 0.34 -0.39 1.00
CA SER A 123 0.78 0.76 0.21
C SER A 123 -0.07 2.01 0.47
N SER A 124 0.49 3.18 0.12
CA SER A 124 -0.16 4.49 0.29
C SER A 124 -1.08 4.90 -0.86
N ASP A 125 -1.01 4.22 -2.00
CA ASP A 125 -1.65 4.62 -3.24
C ASP A 125 -2.71 3.64 -3.71
N VAL A 126 -3.35 2.97 -2.76
CA VAL A 126 -4.42 2.01 -3.02
C VAL A 126 -5.53 2.26 -2.01
N VAL A 127 -6.77 1.97 -2.41
CA VAL A 127 -7.88 1.69 -1.47
C VAL A 127 -8.37 0.27 -1.72
N GLU A 128 -8.55 -0.50 -0.66
CA GLU A 128 -8.88 -1.91 -0.71
C GLU A 128 -10.27 -2.19 -0.12
N ASP A 129 -11.03 -3.09 -0.75
CA ASP A 129 -12.28 -3.61 -0.21
C ASP A 129 -12.00 -4.88 0.59
N VAL A 130 -11.93 -4.73 1.92
CA VAL A 130 -11.66 -5.84 2.84
C VAL A 130 -12.93 -6.37 3.50
N SER A 131 -14.11 -6.05 2.95
CA SER A 131 -15.41 -6.48 3.50
C SER A 131 -15.60 -8.00 3.54
N LYS A 132 -14.94 -8.75 2.63
CA LYS A 132 -15.00 -10.21 2.59
C LYS A 132 -14.11 -10.92 3.60
N PHE A 133 -13.22 -10.20 4.28
CA PHE A 133 -12.35 -10.80 5.28
C PHE A 133 -13.02 -10.78 6.65
N GLU A 134 -13.51 -11.93 7.07
CA GLU A 134 -14.28 -12.08 8.31
C GLU A 134 -13.52 -12.83 9.42
N LYS A 135 -12.53 -13.64 9.05
CA LYS A 135 -11.79 -14.50 9.99
C LYS A 135 -10.34 -14.68 9.59
N CYS A 136 -9.45 -14.50 10.56
CA CYS A 136 -8.05 -14.90 10.46
C CYS A 136 -7.88 -16.35 10.91
N GLU A 137 -7.18 -17.16 10.13
CA GLU A 137 -6.75 -18.49 10.55
C GLU A 137 -5.46 -18.40 11.38
N SER A 138 -5.10 -19.49 12.05
CA SER A 138 -3.83 -19.56 12.79
C SER A 138 -2.67 -19.66 11.80
N SER A 139 -2.12 -18.52 11.40
CA SER A 139 -0.95 -18.40 10.51
C SER A 139 0.03 -17.37 11.06
N GLU A 140 1.31 -17.51 10.73
CA GLU A 140 2.30 -16.47 11.02
C GLU A 140 2.25 -15.30 10.04
N MET A 141 1.65 -15.51 8.86
CA MET A 141 1.48 -14.49 7.83
C MET A 141 0.15 -14.66 7.11
N VAL A 142 -0.52 -13.55 6.82
CA VAL A 142 -1.72 -13.51 5.97
C VAL A 142 -1.41 -12.63 4.78
N VAL A 143 -1.54 -13.15 3.57
CA VAL A 143 -1.41 -12.38 2.33
C VAL A 143 -2.80 -12.17 1.73
N PHE A 144 -3.10 -10.92 1.38
CA PHE A 144 -4.36 -10.55 0.77
C PHE A 144 -4.18 -10.41 -0.73
N ALA A 145 -5.09 -11.03 -1.47
CA ALA A 145 -5.08 -11.09 -2.91
C ALA A 145 -6.39 -10.55 -3.49
N THR A 146 -6.31 -10.06 -4.72
CA THR A 146 -7.47 -9.68 -5.54
C THR A 146 -7.48 -10.49 -6.83
N GLU A 147 -8.67 -10.68 -7.42
CA GLU A 147 -8.78 -11.28 -8.74
C GLU A 147 -8.61 -10.22 -9.82
N SER A 148 -7.50 -10.31 -10.55
CA SER A 148 -7.11 -9.38 -11.60
C SER A 148 -7.10 -10.05 -12.97
N SER A 149 -7.39 -9.28 -14.02
CA SER A 149 -7.17 -9.75 -15.39
C SER A 149 -5.70 -10.06 -15.63
N LEU A 150 -5.40 -10.91 -16.61
CA LEU A 150 -4.01 -11.29 -16.90
C LEU A 150 -3.16 -10.08 -17.34
N GLU A 151 -3.78 -9.10 -17.99
CA GLU A 151 -3.14 -7.84 -18.39
C GLU A 151 -2.68 -7.00 -17.20
N VAL A 152 -3.43 -7.03 -16.10
CA VAL A 152 -3.03 -6.39 -14.84
C VAL A 152 -2.03 -7.27 -14.09
N ALA A 153 -2.25 -8.58 -14.05
CA ALA A 153 -1.43 -9.51 -13.28
C ALA A 153 0.06 -9.51 -13.65
N LYS A 154 0.42 -9.21 -14.90
CA LYS A 154 1.83 -9.10 -15.34
C LYS A 154 2.61 -7.99 -14.62
N ASP A 155 1.92 -6.98 -14.08
CA ASP A 155 2.54 -5.82 -13.44
C ASP A 155 2.57 -5.96 -11.90
N HIS A 156 2.10 -7.09 -11.37
CA HIS A 156 1.91 -7.39 -9.95
C HIS A 156 2.59 -8.71 -9.54
N GLY A 157 2.64 -8.98 -8.23
CA GLY A 157 2.91 -10.30 -7.70
C GLY A 157 1.71 -11.22 -7.92
N VAL A 158 1.93 -12.46 -8.37
CA VAL A 158 0.88 -13.45 -8.69
C VAL A 158 1.04 -14.66 -7.79
N PHE A 159 -0.01 -15.00 -7.04
CA PHE A 159 -0.06 -16.20 -6.20
C PHE A 159 -0.41 -17.43 -7.04
N VAL A 160 0.42 -18.47 -6.97
CA VAL A 160 0.16 -19.77 -7.57
C VAL A 160 -0.33 -20.70 -6.48
N LEU A 161 -1.60 -21.08 -6.53
CA LEU A 161 -2.18 -22.07 -5.61
C LEU A 161 -2.25 -23.44 -6.27
N ASP A 162 -2.12 -24.51 -5.48
CA ASP A 162 -2.43 -25.86 -5.95
C ASP A 162 -3.93 -26.19 -5.84
N SER A 163 -4.29 -27.42 -6.21
CA SER A 163 -5.68 -27.90 -6.16
C SER A 163 -6.28 -27.96 -4.75
N GLU A 164 -5.45 -27.95 -3.70
CA GLU A 164 -5.89 -27.91 -2.31
C GLU A 164 -5.96 -26.48 -1.77
N GLY A 165 -5.63 -25.46 -2.59
CA GLY A 165 -5.58 -24.06 -2.19
C GLY A 165 -4.32 -23.67 -1.42
N LYS A 166 -3.29 -24.54 -1.36
CA LYS A 166 -2.01 -24.22 -0.71
C LYS A 166 -1.14 -23.38 -1.64
N LEU A 167 -0.41 -22.43 -1.06
CA LEU A 167 0.50 -21.59 -1.82
C LEU A 167 1.70 -22.41 -2.31
N LYS A 168 1.79 -22.57 -3.63
CA LYS A 168 2.92 -23.20 -4.30
C LYS A 168 4.09 -22.23 -4.43
N ALA A 169 3.84 -21.06 -5.00
CA ALA A 169 4.85 -20.04 -5.28
C ALA A 169 4.23 -18.66 -5.44
N VAL A 170 5.05 -17.61 -5.32
CA VAL A 170 4.69 -16.24 -5.72
C VAL A 170 5.58 -15.82 -6.88
N LEU A 171 4.96 -15.36 -7.97
CA LEU A 171 5.65 -14.87 -9.15
C LEU A 171 5.65 -13.34 -9.14
N GLN A 172 6.80 -12.69 -9.27
CA GLN A 172 6.85 -11.22 -9.27
C GLN A 172 6.90 -10.67 -10.69
N LYS A 173 5.88 -9.91 -11.09
CA LYS A 173 5.74 -9.32 -12.43
C LYS A 173 5.99 -10.33 -13.56
N PRO A 174 5.31 -11.49 -13.55
CA PRO A 174 5.56 -12.56 -14.50
C PRO A 174 5.11 -12.20 -15.92
N SER A 175 5.70 -12.87 -16.91
CA SER A 175 5.17 -12.84 -18.27
C SER A 175 3.80 -13.54 -18.35
N LEU A 176 2.97 -13.17 -19.34
CA LEU A 176 1.69 -13.83 -19.58
C LEU A 176 1.84 -15.33 -19.82
N GLU A 177 2.92 -15.75 -20.47
CA GLU A 177 3.24 -17.16 -20.71
C GLU A 177 3.51 -17.89 -19.40
N LEU A 178 4.28 -17.28 -18.48
CA LEU A 178 4.57 -17.86 -17.19
C LEU A 178 3.31 -17.96 -16.32
N ILE A 179 2.41 -16.97 -16.35
CA ILE A 179 1.11 -17.04 -15.63
C ILE A 179 0.27 -18.22 -16.13
N LYS A 180 0.18 -18.40 -17.45
CA LYS A 180 -0.60 -19.49 -18.05
C LYS A 180 0.05 -20.86 -17.83
N GLY A 181 1.37 -20.94 -17.89
CA GLY A 181 2.14 -22.18 -17.72
C GLY A 181 2.32 -22.63 -16.27
N SER A 182 2.18 -21.74 -15.29
CA SER A 182 2.41 -22.06 -13.87
C SER A 182 1.18 -22.63 -13.14
N GLY A 183 0.00 -22.57 -13.76
CA GLY A 183 -1.27 -22.90 -13.13
C GLY A 183 -1.89 -21.76 -12.31
N ALA A 184 -1.41 -20.52 -12.47
CA ALA A 184 -1.92 -19.35 -11.74
C ALA A 184 -3.27 -18.82 -12.25
N THR A 185 -3.77 -19.34 -13.38
CA THR A 185 -5.04 -18.88 -13.98
C THR A 185 -6.22 -19.54 -13.28
N LEU A 186 -7.10 -18.72 -12.72
CA LEU A 186 -8.34 -19.14 -12.08
C LEU A 186 -9.38 -19.60 -13.12
N PRO A 187 -10.42 -20.35 -12.72
CA PRO A 187 -11.53 -20.70 -13.62
C PRO A 187 -12.23 -19.50 -14.27
N SER A 188 -12.19 -18.32 -13.63
CA SER A 188 -12.70 -17.06 -14.17
C SER A 188 -11.87 -16.49 -15.34
N GLY A 189 -10.66 -17.03 -15.59
CA GLY A 189 -9.68 -16.48 -16.52
C GLY A 189 -8.78 -15.40 -15.91
N ASN A 190 -9.02 -15.01 -14.66
CA ASN A 190 -8.20 -14.07 -13.88
C ASN A 190 -7.01 -14.77 -13.20
N ALA A 191 -6.16 -13.98 -12.54
CA ALA A 191 -5.14 -14.47 -11.61
C ALA A 191 -5.27 -13.79 -10.25
N LEU A 192 -4.78 -14.44 -9.19
CA LEU A 192 -4.70 -13.84 -7.85
C LEU A 192 -3.45 -12.96 -7.75
N THR A 193 -3.65 -11.65 -7.60
CA THR A 193 -2.54 -10.68 -7.48
C THR A 193 -2.39 -10.13 -6.07
N ASP A 194 -1.18 -9.75 -5.70
CA ASP A 194 -0.85 -9.20 -4.38
C ASP A 194 -1.50 -7.83 -4.10
N CYS A 195 -1.94 -7.64 -2.84
CA CYS A 195 -2.50 -6.38 -2.35
C CYS A 195 -1.71 -5.85 -1.14
N PHE A 196 -1.86 -6.51 -0.01
CA PHE A 196 -1.29 -6.14 1.29
C PHE A 196 -1.15 -7.40 2.15
N TYR A 197 -0.49 -7.33 3.30
CA TYR A 197 -0.24 -8.52 4.12
C TYR A 197 -0.05 -8.21 5.59
N TRP A 198 -0.33 -9.19 6.44
CA TRP A 198 -0.10 -9.16 7.88
C TRP A 198 1.04 -10.09 8.26
N LEU A 199 1.88 -9.68 9.20
CA LEU A 199 2.97 -10.45 9.79
C LEU A 199 2.77 -10.60 11.30
N SER A 200 3.00 -11.82 11.80
CA SER A 200 3.05 -12.08 13.24
C SER A 200 4.25 -11.40 13.90
N TRP A 201 4.17 -11.23 15.22
CA TRP A 201 5.32 -10.79 16.00
C TRP A 201 6.50 -11.77 15.96
N THR A 202 6.28 -13.05 15.65
CA THR A 202 7.38 -14.01 15.45
C THR A 202 8.24 -13.63 14.24
N ILE A 203 7.61 -13.29 13.11
CA ILE A 203 8.33 -12.83 11.91
C ILE A 203 8.96 -11.47 12.18
N CYS A 204 8.22 -10.54 12.79
CA CYS A 204 8.72 -9.20 13.08
C CYS A 204 9.97 -9.25 13.97
N LYS A 205 10.05 -10.18 14.94
CA LYS A 205 11.24 -10.38 15.77
C LYS A 205 12.45 -10.86 14.96
N GLN A 206 12.25 -11.75 13.99
CA GLN A 206 13.33 -12.20 13.09
C GLN A 206 13.84 -11.04 12.22
N LEU A 207 12.94 -10.19 11.71
CA LEU A 207 13.31 -8.99 10.96
C LEU A 207 14.07 -7.96 11.81
N VAL A 208 13.68 -7.78 13.08
CA VAL A 208 14.41 -6.92 14.03
C VAL A 208 15.80 -7.50 14.33
N ALA A 209 15.91 -8.82 14.52
CA ALA A 209 17.21 -9.47 14.71
C ALA A 209 18.12 -9.28 13.49
N LEU A 210 17.58 -9.48 12.28
CA LEU A 210 18.30 -9.23 11.04
C LEU A 210 18.81 -7.80 10.93
N TRP A 211 17.97 -6.80 11.27
CA TRP A 211 18.41 -5.40 11.30
C TRP A 211 19.50 -5.14 12.34
N ARG A 212 19.46 -5.79 13.51
CA ARG A 212 20.51 -5.65 14.53
C ARG A 212 21.85 -6.24 14.08
N ASP A 213 21.82 -7.36 13.38
CA ASP A 213 23.01 -8.07 12.93
C ASP A 213 23.64 -7.39 11.71
N CYS A 214 22.83 -6.94 10.75
CA CYS A 214 23.30 -6.32 9.50
C CYS A 214 23.43 -4.80 9.57
N GLY A 215 22.78 -4.15 10.55
CA GLY A 215 22.60 -2.71 10.58
C GLY A 215 21.53 -2.21 9.60
N PRO A 216 21.43 -0.88 9.40
CA PRO A 216 20.42 -0.30 8.53
C PRO A 216 20.66 -0.69 7.07
N CYS A 217 19.56 -0.98 6.36
CA CYS A 217 19.61 -1.23 4.93
C CYS A 217 20.10 0.03 4.20
N LYS A 218 20.97 -0.13 3.20
CA LYS A 218 21.53 0.98 2.40
C LYS A 218 21.25 0.81 0.90
N VAL A 219 20.39 -0.12 0.55
CA VAL A 219 20.00 -0.44 -0.82
C VAL A 219 18.49 -0.54 -0.92
N GLU A 220 17.94 -0.24 -2.10
CA GLU A 220 16.50 -0.30 -2.31
C GLU A 220 16.02 -1.76 -2.34
N THR A 221 15.28 -2.16 -1.31
CA THR A 221 14.62 -3.47 -1.19
C THR A 221 13.10 -3.31 -1.29
N CYS A 222 12.41 -4.33 -1.78
CA CYS A 222 10.97 -4.30 -2.02
C CYS A 222 10.30 -5.38 -1.18
N CYS A 223 9.47 -5.02 -0.19
CA CYS A 223 8.83 -6.04 0.64
C CYS A 223 7.88 -6.97 -0.16
N TYR A 224 7.18 -6.45 -1.16
CA TYR A 224 6.32 -7.25 -2.03
C TYR A 224 7.14 -8.23 -2.89
N GLY A 225 8.27 -7.80 -3.45
CA GLY A 225 9.12 -8.67 -4.29
C GLY A 225 10.06 -9.57 -3.50
N ASP A 226 10.63 -9.09 -2.41
CA ASP A 226 11.70 -9.78 -1.68
C ASP A 226 11.16 -10.62 -0.51
N PHE A 227 10.01 -10.26 0.09
CA PHE A 227 9.42 -11.05 1.19
C PHE A 227 8.44 -12.11 0.66
N MET A 228 7.71 -11.81 -0.43
CA MET A 228 6.68 -12.74 -0.91
C MET A 228 7.21 -13.84 -1.83
N ARG A 229 8.20 -13.57 -2.69
CA ARG A 229 8.75 -14.59 -3.61
C ARG A 229 9.28 -15.86 -2.94
N PRO A 230 9.88 -15.81 -1.74
CA PRO A 230 10.28 -17.01 -1.03
C PRO A 230 9.13 -17.84 -0.45
N LEU A 231 7.89 -17.31 -0.43
CA LEU A 231 6.74 -18.00 0.17
C LEU A 231 6.27 -19.19 -0.68
N GLY A 232 5.65 -20.16 0.01
CA GLY A 232 5.07 -21.35 -0.58
C GLY A 232 6.00 -22.58 -0.50
N TYR A 233 5.49 -23.74 -0.91
CA TYR A 233 6.25 -25.00 -0.79
C TYR A 233 7.23 -25.24 -1.96
N ALA A 234 7.12 -24.47 -3.04
CA ALA A 234 7.99 -24.55 -4.21
C ALA A 234 8.30 -23.16 -4.79
N PRO A 235 8.92 -22.26 -4.01
CA PRO A 235 9.20 -20.88 -4.42
C PRO A 235 10.23 -20.80 -5.56
N LEU A 236 10.14 -19.76 -6.38
CA LEU A 236 11.14 -19.43 -7.40
C LEU A 236 12.14 -18.40 -6.84
N LEU A 237 13.36 -18.87 -6.57
CA LEU A 237 14.46 -18.10 -5.95
C LEU A 237 15.53 -17.64 -6.96
N ASP A 238 15.17 -17.56 -8.23
CA ASP A 238 16.01 -17.12 -9.36
C ASP A 238 16.52 -15.68 -9.23
N TYR A 239 15.85 -14.84 -8.44
CA TYR A 239 16.19 -13.43 -8.25
C TYR A 239 17.21 -13.11 -7.15
N LEU A 240 17.59 -14.11 -6.34
CA LEU A 240 18.44 -13.87 -5.17
C LEU A 240 19.81 -13.27 -5.51
N ASN A 241 20.24 -13.39 -6.76
CA ASN A 241 21.50 -12.83 -7.26
C ASN A 241 21.30 -11.73 -8.32
N GLU A 242 20.06 -11.32 -8.60
CA GLU A 242 19.80 -10.19 -9.50
C GLU A 242 20.12 -8.86 -8.80
N GLY A 243 20.73 -7.91 -9.52
CA GLY A 243 21.06 -6.59 -8.99
C GLY A 243 22.45 -6.52 -8.35
N SER A 244 22.62 -5.62 -7.37
CA SER A 244 23.92 -5.45 -6.69
C SER A 244 24.23 -6.58 -5.70
N SER A 245 25.50 -6.72 -5.32
CA SER A 245 25.94 -7.65 -4.28
C SER A 245 25.20 -7.41 -2.96
N ASP A 246 25.06 -6.14 -2.58
CA ASP A 246 24.42 -5.73 -1.33
C ASP A 246 22.93 -6.08 -1.33
N LEU A 247 22.24 -5.86 -2.46
CA LEU A 247 20.85 -6.27 -2.62
C LEU A 247 20.70 -7.79 -2.55
N SER A 248 21.63 -8.54 -3.16
CA SER A 248 21.63 -10.00 -3.14
C SER A 248 21.79 -10.55 -1.71
N ILE A 249 22.59 -9.90 -0.87
CA ILE A 249 22.73 -10.28 0.56
C ILE A 249 21.38 -10.12 1.27
N TRP A 250 20.74 -8.96 1.15
CA TRP A 250 19.43 -8.71 1.77
C TRP A 250 18.37 -9.70 1.27
N ARG A 251 18.31 -9.98 -0.03
CA ARG A 251 17.37 -10.94 -0.61
C ARG A 251 17.54 -12.34 -0.04
N LYS A 252 18.79 -12.80 0.11
CA LYS A 252 19.08 -14.11 0.72
C LYS A 252 18.65 -14.15 2.18
N SER A 253 18.95 -13.10 2.95
CA SER A 253 18.52 -13.01 4.35
C SER A 253 17.00 -12.98 4.51
N PHE A 254 16.28 -12.29 3.63
CA PHE A 254 14.81 -12.34 3.62
C PHE A 254 14.33 -13.75 3.24
N ALA A 255 14.90 -14.38 2.22
CA ALA A 255 14.53 -15.73 1.84
C ALA A 255 14.71 -16.75 2.96
N GLU A 256 15.77 -16.65 3.77
CA GLU A 256 15.98 -17.51 4.94
C GLU A 256 14.87 -17.42 6.00
N ILE A 257 14.20 -16.27 6.10
CA ILE A 257 13.05 -16.06 7.00
C ILE A 257 11.78 -16.56 6.32
N PHE A 258 11.48 -16.04 5.12
CA PHE A 258 10.18 -16.21 4.48
C PHE A 258 9.99 -17.58 3.84
N SER A 259 11.05 -18.30 3.46
CA SER A 259 10.91 -19.65 2.86
C SER A 259 10.39 -20.72 3.82
N LYS A 260 10.32 -20.41 5.12
CA LYS A 260 9.81 -21.31 6.16
C LYS A 260 8.32 -21.11 6.42
N ILE A 261 7.70 -20.13 5.76
CA ILE A 261 6.36 -19.65 6.06
C ILE A 261 5.39 -20.18 5.02
N MET A 262 4.33 -20.83 5.49
CA MET A 262 3.15 -21.13 4.69
C MET A 262 2.04 -20.13 5.05
N PRO A 263 1.86 -19.05 4.27
CA PRO A 263 0.91 -18.01 4.61
C PRO A 263 -0.54 -18.48 4.36
N GLN A 264 -1.48 -17.87 5.08
CA GLN A 264 -2.88 -17.89 4.68
C GLN A 264 -3.05 -16.95 3.48
N VAL A 265 -3.63 -17.42 2.39
CA VAL A 265 -3.95 -16.60 1.21
C VAL A 265 -5.44 -16.24 1.24
N VAL A 266 -5.75 -14.94 1.35
CA VAL A 266 -7.11 -14.43 1.39
C VAL A 266 -7.47 -13.83 0.05
N ASN A 267 -8.43 -14.43 -0.66
CA ASN A 267 -8.98 -13.86 -1.89
C ASN A 267 -10.13 -12.88 -1.57
N LEU A 268 -9.89 -11.58 -1.78
CA LEU A 268 -10.92 -10.52 -1.66
C LEU A 268 -11.86 -10.47 -2.87
N GLY A 269 -11.58 -11.26 -3.91
CA GLY A 269 -12.32 -11.35 -5.16
C GLY A 269 -12.11 -10.15 -6.07
N THR A 270 -12.95 -10.02 -7.09
CA THR A 270 -12.88 -8.91 -8.07
C THR A 270 -13.28 -7.57 -7.45
N TYR A 271 -12.77 -6.48 -8.04
CA TYR A 271 -13.08 -5.10 -7.63
C TYR A 271 -12.80 -4.82 -6.15
N SER A 272 -11.70 -5.36 -5.62
CA SER A 272 -11.29 -5.20 -4.22
C SER A 272 -9.99 -4.42 -4.05
N PHE A 273 -9.38 -3.97 -5.14
CA PHE A 273 -8.11 -3.25 -5.15
C PHE A 273 -8.19 -2.09 -6.15
N PHE A 274 -8.02 -0.87 -5.66
CA PHE A 274 -8.13 0.35 -6.47
C PHE A 274 -6.86 1.17 -6.36
N HIS A 275 -5.95 0.96 -7.30
CA HIS A 275 -4.67 1.66 -7.36
C HIS A 275 -4.84 3.09 -7.92
N MET A 276 -4.19 4.04 -7.28
CA MET A 276 -4.20 5.49 -7.55
C MET A 276 -2.76 6.00 -7.68
N GLY A 277 -1.89 5.20 -8.28
CA GLY A 277 -0.46 5.50 -8.36
C GLY A 277 -0.08 6.53 -9.43
N THR A 278 -1.00 6.83 -10.35
CA THR A 278 -0.86 7.80 -11.46
C THR A 278 -2.07 8.73 -11.54
N PRO A 279 -1.93 9.93 -12.16
CA PRO A 279 -3.04 10.86 -12.36
C PRO A 279 -4.18 10.23 -13.17
N ARG A 280 -3.84 9.40 -14.17
CA ARG A 280 -4.83 8.72 -15.02
C ARG A 280 -5.65 7.71 -14.22
N GLU A 281 -5.00 6.94 -13.34
CA GLU A 281 -5.70 6.00 -12.47
C GLU A 281 -6.61 6.74 -11.48
N LEU A 282 -6.12 7.80 -10.84
CA LEU A 282 -6.93 8.64 -9.95
C LEU A 282 -8.17 9.16 -10.70
N LEU A 283 -8.00 9.74 -11.88
CA LEU A 283 -9.11 10.24 -12.70
C LEU A 283 -10.10 9.14 -13.12
N ALA A 284 -9.61 7.93 -13.43
CA ALA A 284 -10.48 6.81 -13.77
C ALA A 284 -11.40 6.43 -12.60
N HIS A 285 -10.90 6.50 -11.36
CA HIS A 285 -11.69 6.30 -10.14
C HIS A 285 -12.58 7.50 -9.83
N CYS A 286 -12.13 8.71 -10.14
CA CYS A 286 -12.87 9.97 -10.04
C CYS A 286 -13.87 10.18 -11.20
N ARG A 287 -14.48 9.11 -11.71
CA ARG A 287 -15.65 9.17 -12.58
C ARG A 287 -16.86 8.69 -11.78
N GLN A 288 -17.97 9.44 -11.80
CA GLN A 288 -19.15 9.17 -10.96
C GLN A 288 -19.69 7.73 -11.08
N ARG A 289 -19.53 7.10 -12.26
CA ARG A 289 -19.99 5.71 -12.51
C ARG A 289 -18.90 4.65 -12.35
N SER A 290 -17.68 5.01 -11.92
CA SER A 290 -16.63 4.02 -11.68
C SER A 290 -17.03 3.07 -10.55
N THR A 291 -16.50 1.84 -10.58
CA THR A 291 -16.73 0.87 -9.49
C THR A 291 -16.23 1.41 -8.15
N PHE A 292 -15.12 2.17 -8.16
CA PHE A 292 -14.60 2.83 -6.97
C PHE A 292 -15.61 3.83 -6.39
N ALA A 293 -16.13 4.75 -7.23
CA ALA A 293 -17.05 5.78 -6.80
C ALA A 293 -18.32 5.18 -6.19
N GLN A 294 -18.90 4.16 -6.84
CA GLN A 294 -20.10 3.48 -6.35
C GLN A 294 -19.89 2.77 -5.01
N LYS A 295 -18.68 2.26 -4.75
CA LYS A 295 -18.36 1.52 -3.52
C LYS A 295 -17.98 2.42 -2.35
N PHE A 296 -17.19 3.47 -2.62
CA PHE A 296 -16.44 4.17 -1.59
C PHE A 296 -16.81 5.63 -1.41
N LEU A 297 -17.46 6.25 -2.40
CA LEU A 297 -17.75 7.68 -2.39
C LEU A 297 -19.25 7.90 -2.10
N PRO A 298 -19.62 8.32 -0.88
CA PRO A 298 -21.03 8.60 -0.55
C PRO A 298 -21.57 9.84 -1.26
N SER A 299 -20.68 10.74 -1.67
CA SER A 299 -20.96 11.93 -2.45
C SER A 299 -19.89 12.08 -3.53
N PHE A 300 -20.16 12.91 -4.53
CA PHE A 300 -19.23 13.11 -5.63
C PHE A 300 -19.26 14.57 -6.09
N SER A 301 -18.12 15.24 -5.99
CA SER A 301 -17.89 16.58 -6.52
C SER A 301 -16.64 16.61 -7.37
N GLN A 302 -16.71 17.25 -8.54
CA GLN A 302 -15.53 17.56 -9.35
C GLN A 302 -14.72 18.73 -8.78
N ALA A 303 -15.31 19.51 -7.87
CA ALA A 303 -14.68 20.65 -7.23
C ALA A 303 -14.72 20.49 -5.71
N VAL A 304 -13.56 20.19 -5.13
CA VAL A 304 -13.41 19.82 -3.72
C VAL A 304 -12.66 20.92 -3.00
N TYR A 305 -13.23 21.44 -1.91
CA TYR A 305 -12.69 22.61 -1.19
C TYR A 305 -12.40 23.83 -2.09
N CYS A 306 -13.27 24.06 -3.08
CA CYS A 306 -13.10 25.12 -4.06
C CYS A 306 -14.12 26.26 -3.89
N SER A 307 -13.73 27.46 -4.33
CA SER A 307 -14.63 28.60 -4.52
C SER A 307 -14.59 28.98 -6.01
N LEU A 308 -15.70 28.77 -6.71
CA LEU A 308 -15.80 28.94 -8.16
C LEU A 308 -16.86 30.01 -8.48
N GLU A 309 -16.50 30.97 -9.32
CA GLU A 309 -17.39 32.02 -9.83
C GLU A 309 -17.32 31.98 -11.36
N ASP A 310 -18.46 31.80 -12.03
CA ASP A 310 -18.54 31.76 -13.50
C ASP A 310 -17.52 30.81 -14.18
N CYS A 311 -17.39 29.60 -13.63
CA CYS A 311 -16.46 28.58 -14.12
C CYS A 311 -17.18 27.40 -14.79
N THR A 312 -16.58 26.81 -15.83
CA THR A 312 -17.02 25.56 -16.45
C THR A 312 -15.99 24.45 -16.23
N ILE A 313 -16.43 23.25 -15.84
CA ILE A 313 -15.55 22.10 -15.57
C ILE A 313 -15.89 20.98 -16.55
N GLY A 314 -14.90 20.56 -17.35
CA GLY A 314 -15.03 19.42 -18.24
C GLY A 314 -15.21 18.09 -17.50
N SER A 315 -15.78 17.11 -18.19
CA SER A 315 -16.06 15.81 -17.60
C SER A 315 -14.79 15.08 -17.15
N GLY A 316 -14.89 14.34 -16.05
CA GLY A 316 -13.76 13.56 -15.53
C GLY A 316 -12.61 14.39 -14.98
N SER A 317 -12.81 15.69 -14.76
CA SER A 317 -11.83 16.56 -14.10
C SER A 317 -12.05 16.62 -12.59
N LEU A 318 -10.96 16.80 -11.84
CA LEU A 318 -10.92 16.98 -10.39
C LEU A 318 -10.17 18.27 -10.05
N ILE A 319 -10.83 19.18 -9.34
CA ILE A 319 -10.31 20.49 -8.95
C ILE A 319 -10.31 20.57 -7.43
N GLU A 320 -9.20 20.99 -6.84
CA GLU A 320 -8.97 20.89 -5.41
C GLU A 320 -8.31 22.14 -4.84
N TYR A 321 -8.86 22.68 -3.75
CA TYR A 321 -8.31 23.82 -3.01
C TYR A 321 -8.12 25.10 -3.86
N CYS A 322 -8.90 25.24 -4.94
CA CYS A 322 -8.79 26.36 -5.87
C CYS A 322 -9.82 27.46 -5.60
N LYS A 323 -9.42 28.70 -5.85
CA LYS A 323 -10.33 29.84 -6.00
C LYS A 323 -10.21 30.35 -7.42
N LEU A 324 -11.23 30.11 -8.25
CA LEU A 324 -11.21 30.44 -9.67
C LEU A 324 -12.40 31.33 -10.01
N LYS A 325 -12.18 32.24 -10.94
CA LYS A 325 -13.19 33.14 -11.50
C LYS A 325 -13.00 33.21 -13.02
N ASP A 326 -14.09 33.23 -13.77
CA ASP A 326 -14.10 33.39 -15.23
C ASP A 326 -13.19 32.36 -15.96
N ALA A 327 -13.24 31.09 -15.54
CA ALA A 327 -12.33 30.04 -16.01
C ALA A 327 -13.04 28.89 -16.71
N SER A 328 -12.46 28.38 -17.80
CA SER A 328 -12.90 27.16 -18.48
C SER A 328 -11.85 26.07 -18.34
N ILE A 329 -12.23 24.95 -17.73
CA ILE A 329 -11.37 23.80 -17.44
C ILE A 329 -11.78 22.67 -18.38
N GLY A 330 -10.79 22.09 -19.05
CA GLY A 330 -10.99 20.98 -19.97
C GLY A 330 -11.43 19.68 -19.30
N GLU A 331 -11.52 18.63 -20.10
CA GLU A 331 -11.81 17.26 -19.64
C GLU A 331 -10.55 16.58 -19.08
N GLU A 332 -10.75 15.60 -18.20
CA GLU A 332 -9.68 14.76 -17.61
C GLU A 332 -8.50 15.56 -17.03
N CYS A 333 -8.79 16.70 -16.40
CA CYS A 333 -7.81 17.57 -15.78
C CYS A 333 -7.75 17.34 -14.27
N ILE A 334 -6.54 17.39 -13.69
CA ILE A 334 -6.36 17.57 -12.25
C ILE A 334 -5.79 18.97 -12.01
N ILE A 335 -6.55 19.81 -11.31
CA ILE A 335 -6.11 21.16 -10.94
C ILE A 335 -6.10 21.26 -9.43
N ARG A 336 -4.94 21.53 -8.86
CA ARG A 336 -4.78 21.66 -7.41
C ARG A 336 -3.97 22.91 -7.09
N LYS A 337 -4.43 23.70 -6.12
CA LYS A 337 -3.57 24.72 -5.51
C LYS A 337 -2.56 24.02 -4.60
N THR A 338 -1.29 24.01 -5.00
CA THR A 338 -0.22 23.53 -4.10
C THR A 338 -0.11 24.48 -2.93
N MET A 339 -0.23 23.95 -1.71
CA MET A 339 0.11 24.69 -0.49
C MET A 339 1.60 25.05 -0.57
N ARG A 340 1.93 26.28 -0.97
CA ARG A 340 3.17 26.90 -0.52
C ARG A 340 2.85 27.47 0.84
N ASP A 341 3.65 27.09 1.83
CA ASP A 341 3.61 27.63 3.18
C ASP A 341 3.35 29.13 3.12
N SER A 342 2.26 29.56 3.77
CA SER A 342 2.16 30.91 4.28
C SER A 342 3.19 31.03 5.40
N THR A 343 4.42 31.39 5.05
CA THR A 343 5.35 32.05 5.97
C THR A 343 4.79 33.41 6.35
#